data_AF-A0A2E8HHT5-F1
#
_entry.id   AF-A0A2E8HHT5-F1
#
_cell.length_a   1.000
_cell.length_b   1.000
_cell.length_c   1.000
_cell.angle_alpha   90.00
_cell.angle_beta   90.00
_cell.angle_gamma   90.00
#
_symmetry.space_group_name_H-M   'P 1'
#
loop_
_entity.id
_entity.type
_entity.pdbx_description
1 polymer ?
#
loop_
_entity_poly.entity_id
_entity_poly.type
_entity_poly.pdbx_seq_one_letter_code
_entity_poly.pdbx_strand_id
1 'polypeptide(L)'
;MEPTENATIRNEQLAVIVDRCLESEAAYKLFDMLGTIAQLDIEARMEYMELVKQAGVYSEEEVQAIGRLIISGTAHYFKEVIDRVREEQVMQEIDELIKRMGA
;
A
#
# COMPACT_ATOMS: atom_id res chain seq x y z
N MET A 1 -19.42 22.45 11.01
CA MET A 1 -18.42 21.38 11.17
C MET A 1 -18.85 20.24 10.26
N GLU A 2 -18.19 20.02 9.14
CA GLU A 2 -18.31 18.73 8.42
C GLU A 2 -16.94 18.32 7.85
N PRO A 3 -16.07 17.69 8.64
CA PRO A 3 -14.87 17.01 8.15
C PRO A 3 -15.03 15.48 8.07
N THR A 4 -16.21 14.93 8.31
CA THR A 4 -16.41 13.48 8.53
C THR A 4 -16.53 12.67 7.23
N GLU A 5 -17.27 13.15 6.23
CA GLU A 5 -17.56 12.35 5.02
C GLU A 5 -16.28 12.04 4.20
N ASN A 6 -15.39 13.02 4.06
CA ASN A 6 -14.09 12.84 3.39
C ASN A 6 -13.13 11.94 4.17
N ALA A 7 -13.27 11.81 5.49
CA ALA A 7 -12.46 10.88 6.27
C ALA A 7 -12.98 9.44 6.10
N THR A 8 -14.31 9.26 6.05
CA THR A 8 -14.94 7.94 5.85
C THR A 8 -14.60 7.36 4.48
N ILE A 9 -14.72 8.14 3.40
CA ILE A 9 -14.41 7.70 2.03
C ILE A 9 -12.92 7.32 1.91
N ARG A 10 -12.02 8.10 2.52
CA ARG A 10 -10.59 7.78 2.54
C ARG A 10 -10.31 6.48 3.28
N ASN A 11 -10.97 6.23 4.40
CA ASN A 11 -10.80 5.00 5.18
C ASN A 11 -11.34 3.77 4.45
N GLU A 12 -12.47 3.88 3.76
CA GLU A 12 -13.04 2.78 2.96
C GLU A 12 -12.14 2.41 1.78
N GLN A 13 -11.61 3.42 1.06
CA GLN A 13 -10.64 3.17 -0.02
C GLN A 13 -9.36 2.53 0.50
N LEU A 14 -8.91 2.94 1.70
CA LEU A 14 -7.75 2.36 2.36
C LEU A 14 -7.98 0.89 2.69
N ALA A 15 -9.15 0.55 3.25
CA ALA A 15 -9.52 -0.83 3.56
C ALA A 15 -9.50 -1.72 2.31
N VAL A 16 -10.07 -1.25 1.19
CA VAL A 16 -10.06 -2.01 -0.07
C VAL A 16 -8.64 -2.26 -0.59
N ILE A 17 -7.74 -1.28 -0.46
CA ILE A 17 -6.33 -1.45 -0.86
C ILE A 17 -5.62 -2.44 0.06
N VAL A 18 -5.85 -2.35 1.37
CA VAL A 18 -5.28 -3.24 2.37
C VAL A 18 -5.73 -4.68 2.12
N ASP A 19 -7.03 -4.92 1.97
CA ASP A 19 -7.60 -6.24 1.71
C ASP A 19 -6.98 -6.88 0.46
N ARG A 20 -6.87 -6.12 -0.64
CA ARG A 20 -6.21 -6.61 -1.87
C ARG A 20 -4.74 -6.94 -1.69
N CYS A 21 -4.02 -6.21 -0.83
CA CYS A 21 -2.61 -6.51 -0.53
C CYS A 21 -2.46 -7.74 0.36
N LEU A 22 -3.45 -8.02 1.22
CA LEU A 22 -3.47 -9.22 2.05
C LEU A 22 -3.83 -10.47 1.23
N GLU A 23 -4.73 -10.33 0.25
CA GLU A 23 -5.14 -11.41 -0.65
C GLU A 23 -4.09 -11.76 -1.73
N SER A 24 -3.17 -10.84 -2.05
CA SER A 24 -2.20 -11.01 -3.15
C SER A 24 -0.79 -10.61 -2.76
N GLU A 25 0.11 -11.61 -2.70
CA GLU A 25 1.54 -11.38 -2.45
C GLU A 25 2.19 -10.47 -3.50
N ALA A 26 1.73 -10.54 -4.76
CA ALA A 26 2.22 -9.67 -5.83
C ALA A 26 1.81 -8.21 -5.59
N ALA A 27 0.58 -7.96 -5.14
CA ALA A 27 0.11 -6.62 -4.78
C ALA A 27 0.88 -6.06 -3.58
N TYR A 28 1.13 -6.89 -2.56
CA TYR A 28 1.97 -6.51 -1.43
C TYR A 28 3.39 -6.11 -1.86
N LYS A 29 4.06 -6.91 -2.70
CA LYS A 29 5.40 -6.61 -3.22
C LYS A 29 5.43 -5.32 -4.05
N LEU A 30 4.39 -5.06 -4.83
CA LEU A 30 4.26 -3.81 -5.57
C LEU A 30 4.18 -2.61 -4.62
N PHE A 31 3.32 -2.67 -3.60
CA PHE A 31 3.20 -1.60 -2.61
C PHE A 31 4.46 -1.42 -1.75
N ASP A 32 5.15 -2.50 -1.41
CA ASP A 32 6.43 -2.46 -0.70
C ASP A 32 7.52 -1.75 -1.51
N MET A 33 7.62 -2.07 -2.80
CA MET A 33 8.52 -1.38 -3.72
C MET A 33 8.15 0.10 -3.87
N LEU A 34 6.87 0.42 -4.07
CA LEU A 34 6.40 1.81 -4.19
C LEU A 34 6.65 2.60 -2.89
N GLY A 35 6.43 1.98 -1.73
CA GLY A 35 6.71 2.57 -0.42
C GLY A 35 8.19 2.87 -0.23
N THR A 36 9.06 1.96 -0.65
CA THR A 36 10.52 2.15 -0.64
C THR A 36 10.94 3.31 -1.54
N ILE A 37 10.42 3.37 -2.77
CA ILE A 37 10.73 4.44 -3.74
C ILE A 37 10.24 5.80 -3.24
N ALA A 38 9.08 5.84 -2.58
CA ALA A 38 8.53 7.05 -1.99
C ALA A 38 9.39 7.63 -0.85
N GLN A 39 10.32 6.86 -0.27
CA GLN A 39 11.28 7.33 0.71
C GLN A 39 12.60 7.82 0.11
N LEU A 40 12.88 7.54 -1.17
CA LEU A 40 14.09 8.01 -1.85
C LEU A 40 14.10 9.53 -2.02
N ASP A 41 15.21 10.11 -2.46
CA ASP A 41 15.26 11.51 -2.81
C ASP A 41 14.41 11.84 -4.05
N ILE A 42 14.17 13.12 -4.27
CA ILE A 42 13.30 13.57 -5.37
C ILE A 42 13.86 13.21 -6.75
N GLU A 43 15.19 13.16 -6.89
CA GLU A 43 15.87 12.80 -8.13
C GLU A 43 15.62 11.32 -8.48
N ALA A 44 15.80 10.40 -7.53
CA ALA A 44 15.52 8.99 -7.73
C ALA A 44 14.02 8.71 -7.97
N ARG A 45 13.12 9.45 -7.30
CA ARG A 45 11.68 9.35 -7.56
C ARG A 45 11.35 9.76 -9.00
N MET A 46 11.95 10.84 -9.49
CA MET A 46 11.76 11.29 -10.86
C MET A 46 12.32 10.30 -11.88
N GLU A 47 13.50 9.75 -11.63
CA GLU A 47 14.09 8.72 -12.49
C GLU A 47 13.19 7.48 -12.59
N TYR A 48 12.66 7.00 -11.45
CA TYR A 48 11.71 5.90 -11.44
C TYR A 48 10.45 6.21 -12.27
N MET A 49 9.92 7.43 -12.16
CA MET A 49 8.75 7.83 -12.94
C MET A 49 9.03 7.88 -14.45
N GLU A 50 10.23 8.24 -14.86
CA GLU A 50 10.64 8.17 -16.26
C GLU A 50 10.77 6.72 -16.73
N LEU A 51 11.32 5.81 -15.90
CA LEU A 51 11.37 4.38 -16.22
C LEU A 51 9.96 3.78 -16.38
N VAL A 52 9.02 4.13 -15.49
CA VAL A 52 7.62 3.70 -15.56
C VAL A 52 6.95 4.15 -16.85
N LYS A 53 7.17 5.41 -17.27
CA LYS A 53 6.66 5.94 -18.54
C LYS A 53 7.29 5.21 -19.74
N GLN A 54 8.60 5.01 -19.73
CA GLN A 54 9.34 4.38 -20.83
C GLN A 54 9.00 2.90 -20.99
N ALA A 55 8.62 2.22 -19.90
CA ALA A 55 8.23 0.82 -19.96
C ALA A 55 6.96 0.58 -20.79
N GLY A 56 6.09 1.59 -20.94
CA GLY A 56 4.89 1.51 -21.78
C GLY A 56 3.86 0.45 -21.36
N VAL A 57 4.01 -0.11 -20.15
CA VAL A 57 3.15 -1.19 -19.62
C VAL A 57 1.91 -0.62 -18.93
N TYR A 58 2.00 0.62 -18.45
CA TYR A 58 0.95 1.29 -17.72
C TYR A 58 0.27 2.34 -18.60
N SER A 59 -1.05 2.42 -18.48
CA SER A 59 -1.84 3.52 -19.04
C SER A 59 -1.45 4.85 -18.41
N GLU A 60 -1.75 5.95 -19.08
CA GLU A 60 -1.44 7.29 -18.58
C GLU A 60 -2.09 7.56 -17.20
N GLU A 61 -3.30 7.05 -16.98
CA GLU A 61 -4.00 7.15 -15.69
C GLU A 61 -3.27 6.39 -14.57
N GLU A 62 -2.76 5.18 -14.87
CA GLU A 62 -1.97 4.38 -13.93
C GLU A 62 -0.62 5.03 -13.62
N VAL A 63 0.07 5.57 -14.63
CA VAL A 63 1.31 6.32 -14.43
C VAL A 63 1.08 7.53 -13.52
N GLN A 64 -0.01 8.27 -13.73
CA GLN A 64 -0.36 9.39 -12.86
C GLN A 64 -0.71 8.94 -11.43
N ALA A 65 -1.38 7.81 -11.27
CA ALA A 65 -1.69 7.26 -9.95
C ALA A 65 -0.42 6.84 -9.20
N ILE A 66 0.50 6.13 -9.86
CA ILE A 66 1.81 5.74 -9.32
C ILE A 66 2.61 6.99 -8.94
N GLY A 67 2.64 8.00 -9.82
CA GLY A 67 3.32 9.26 -9.57
C GLY A 67 2.79 9.98 -8.34
N ARG A 68 1.46 10.04 -8.18
CA ARG A 68 0.84 10.62 -6.97
C ARG A 68 1.28 9.86 -5.73
N LEU A 69 1.21 8.52 -5.73
CA LEU A 69 1.58 7.68 -4.59
C LEU A 69 3.02 7.88 -4.12
N ILE A 70 3.96 7.99 -5.08
CA ILE A 70 5.40 8.16 -4.80
C ILE A 70 5.70 9.61 -4.38
N ILE A 71 5.16 10.60 -5.09
CA ILE A 71 5.48 12.01 -4.86
C ILE A 71 4.86 12.51 -3.55
N SER A 72 3.62 12.11 -3.23
CA SER A 72 2.94 12.56 -2.00
C SER A 72 3.44 11.84 -0.74
N GLY A 73 4.28 10.82 -0.87
CA GLY A 73 4.69 9.96 0.24
C GLY A 73 3.57 9.07 0.79
N THR A 74 2.38 9.08 0.15
CA THR A 74 1.23 8.29 0.62
C THR A 74 1.47 6.79 0.45
N ALA A 75 2.30 6.36 -0.50
CA ALA A 75 2.71 4.96 -0.63
C ALA A 75 3.35 4.43 0.67
N HIS A 76 4.17 5.24 1.34
CA HIS A 76 4.79 4.84 2.60
C HIS A 76 3.75 4.69 3.72
N TYR A 77 2.83 5.66 3.85
CA TYR A 77 1.74 5.57 4.83
C TYR A 77 0.86 4.33 4.59
N PHE A 78 0.49 4.05 3.33
CA PHE A 78 -0.26 2.83 3.00
C PHE A 78 0.50 1.58 3.42
N LYS A 79 1.82 1.54 3.19
CA LYS A 79 2.64 0.39 3.56
C LYS A 79 2.66 0.15 5.07
N GLU A 80 2.83 1.20 5.88
CA GLU A 80 2.79 1.07 7.35
C GLU A 80 1.45 0.50 7.85
N VAL A 81 0.33 0.91 7.22
CA VAL A 81 -0.98 0.38 7.59
C VAL A 81 -1.13 -1.08 7.16
N ILE A 82 -0.72 -1.41 5.94
CA ILE A 82 -0.75 -2.80 5.44
C ILE A 82 0.09 -3.71 6.34
N ASP A 83 1.29 -3.27 6.74
CA ASP A 83 2.19 -4.05 7.59
C ASP A 83 1.59 -4.30 8.97
N ARG A 84 1.00 -3.26 9.59
CA ARG A 84 0.29 -3.41 10.87
C ARG A 84 -0.84 -4.43 10.78
N VAL A 85 -1.71 -4.32 9.77
CA VAL A 85 -2.86 -5.23 9.64
C VAL A 85 -2.38 -6.66 9.37
N ARG A 86 -1.31 -6.82 8.58
CA ARG A 86 -0.72 -8.14 8.32
C ARG A 86 -0.12 -8.76 9.59
N GLU A 87 0.62 -7.99 10.38
CA GLU A 87 1.16 -8.44 11.66
C GLU A 87 0.04 -8.84 12.63
N GLU A 88 -1.03 -8.05 12.69
CA GLU A 88 -2.22 -8.36 13.50
C GLU A 88 -2.92 -9.66 13.05
N GLN A 89 -3.10 -9.87 11.74
CA GLN A 89 -3.68 -11.12 11.22
C GLN A 89 -2.81 -12.34 11.56
N VAL A 90 -1.49 -12.23 11.38
CA VAL A 90 -0.55 -13.32 11.72
C VAL A 90 -0.60 -13.64 13.21
N MET A 91 -0.64 -12.63 14.09
CA MET A 91 -0.78 -12.87 15.53
C MET A 91 -2.12 -13.54 15.88
N GLN A 92 -3.22 -13.12 15.25
CA GLN A 92 -4.53 -13.74 15.45
C GLN A 92 -4.55 -15.21 15.00
N GLU A 93 -3.95 -15.52 13.86
CA GLU A 93 -3.80 -16.90 13.38
C GLU A 93 -2.96 -17.76 14.33
N ILE A 94 -1.86 -17.22 14.86
CA ILE A 94 -1.02 -17.90 15.86
C ILE A 94 -1.83 -18.17 17.15
N ASP A 95 -2.58 -17.18 17.65
CA ASP A 95 -3.41 -17.32 18.84
C ASP A 95 -4.51 -18.37 18.65
N GLU A 96 -5.14 -18.44 17.48
CA GLU A 96 -6.10 -19.48 17.15
C GLU A 96 -5.47 -20.87 17.09
N LEU A 97 -4.27 -21.00 16.51
CA LEU A 97 -3.53 -22.26 16.49
C LEU A 97 -3.15 -22.71 17.90
N ILE A 98 -2.68 -21.80 18.76
CA ILE A 98 -2.36 -22.10 20.16
C ILE A 98 -3.62 -22.55 20.92
N LYS A 99 -4.76 -21.86 20.73
CA LYS A 99 -6.04 -22.27 21.33
C LYS A 99 -6.51 -23.64 20.86
N ARG A 100 -6.28 -24.00 19.60
CA ARG A 100 -6.63 -25.32 19.04
C ARG A 100 -5.69 -26.44 19.49
N MET A 101 -4.42 -26.14 19.77
CA MET A 101 -3.43 -27.13 20.25
C MET A 101 -3.47 -27.33 21.78
N GLY A 102 -4.05 -26.39 22.53
CA GLY A 102 -4.23 -26.46 23.97
C GLY A 102 -5.59 -27.02 24.44
N ALA A 103 -6.40 -27.57 23.53
CA ALA A 103 -7.71 -28.19 23.81
C ALA A 103 -7.65 -29.72 23.71
#